data_AF-A0A358D0K1-F1
#
_entry.id   AF-A0A358D0K1-F1
#
_cell.length_a   1.000
_cell.length_b   1.000
_cell.length_c   1.000
_cell.angle_alpha   90.00
_cell.angle_beta   90.00
_cell.angle_gamma   90.00
#
_symmetry.space_group_name_H-M   'P 1'
#
loop_
_entity.id
_entity.type
_entity.pdbx_description
1 polymer ?
#
loop_
_entity_poly.entity_id
_entity_poly.type
_entity_poly.pdbx_seq_one_letter_code
_entity_poly.pdbx_strand_id
1 'polypeptide(L)'
;EQATSTVRIGIIGKYVSLPDAYMSVVEALRHGGYHHGAEIDIDWIQAEDVEGLLAEGRLSHLDGMIIPGGFGERGIEGKIAAAQFAREHEIPCLGICLGLQVMVTEFCRNQLGLTGANSREFDPTTLHPVVDLMDSQREVSDLGGTMRLGLYPARLAEGSSVAQLYGEALVYERHRHR
;
A
#
# COMPACT_ATOMS: atom_id res chain seq x y z
N GLU A 1 13.71 21.23 16.85
CA GLU A 1 12.81 20.72 17.90
C GLU A 1 13.27 19.32 18.30
N GLN A 2 13.13 18.91 19.56
CA GLN A 2 13.47 17.55 20.01
C GLN A 2 12.25 16.65 19.83
N ALA A 3 12.44 15.42 19.35
CA ALA A 3 11.36 14.45 19.24
C ALA A 3 10.85 14.07 20.65
N THR A 4 9.53 14.11 20.85
CA THR A 4 8.90 13.86 22.16
C THR A 4 8.22 12.50 22.26
N SER A 5 8.07 11.80 21.14
CA SER A 5 7.49 10.45 21.07
C SER A 5 8.11 9.65 19.92
N THR A 6 8.19 8.33 20.09
CA THR A 6 8.58 7.39 19.03
C THR A 6 7.31 6.78 18.43
N VAL A 7 7.22 6.71 17.10
CA VAL A 7 6.14 6.08 16.36
C VAL A 7 6.72 4.95 15.53
N ARG A 8 6.25 3.72 15.77
CA ARG A 8 6.72 2.52 15.08
C ARG A 8 5.87 2.21 13.87
N ILE A 9 6.51 2.24 12.69
CA ILE A 9 5.85 1.99 11.41
C ILE A 9 6.39 0.71 10.78
N GLY A 10 5.50 -0.25 10.54
CA GLY A 10 5.82 -1.48 9.81
C GLY A 10 5.78 -1.26 8.30
N ILE A 11 6.88 -1.50 7.59
CA ILE A 11 6.91 -1.55 6.12
C ILE A 11 6.80 -3.01 5.67
N ILE A 12 5.64 -3.37 5.10
CA ILE A 12 5.29 -4.73 4.69
C ILE A 12 5.71 -4.95 3.23
N GLY A 13 6.95 -5.40 3.03
CA GLY A 13 7.57 -5.42 1.70
C GLY A 13 8.24 -6.74 1.35
N LYS A 14 8.56 -6.90 0.06
CA LYS A 14 9.39 -8.00 -0.46
C LYS A 14 10.89 -7.75 -0.24
N TYR A 15 11.34 -6.54 -0.55
CA TYR A 15 12.75 -6.13 -0.54
C TYR A 15 13.20 -5.56 0.82
N VAL A 16 12.76 -6.14 1.93
CA VAL A 16 13.10 -5.62 3.27
C VAL A 16 14.58 -5.73 3.63
N SER A 17 15.32 -6.63 2.96
CA SER A 17 16.77 -6.75 3.07
C SER A 17 17.54 -5.69 2.28
N LEU A 18 16.85 -4.88 1.47
CA LEU A 18 17.41 -3.79 0.67
C LEU A 18 16.64 -2.50 0.97
N PRO A 19 16.96 -1.81 2.09
CA PRO A 19 16.23 -0.62 2.52
C PRO A 19 16.09 0.46 1.44
N ASP A 20 17.09 0.58 0.57
CA ASP A 20 17.12 1.52 -0.55
C ASP A 20 15.95 1.36 -1.53
N ALA A 21 15.36 0.16 -1.61
CA ALA A 21 14.18 -0.11 -2.44
C ALA A 21 12.97 0.75 -2.06
N TYR A 22 12.92 1.23 -0.82
CA TYR A 22 11.83 2.06 -0.29
C TYR A 22 12.32 3.38 0.31
N MET A 23 13.52 3.85 -0.08
CA MET A 23 14.14 5.07 0.48
C MET A 23 13.20 6.28 0.46
N SER A 24 12.50 6.50 -0.65
CA SER A 24 11.55 7.63 -0.75
C SER A 24 10.39 7.54 0.24
N VAL A 25 9.93 6.33 0.59
CA VAL A 25 8.88 6.10 1.60
C VAL A 25 9.43 6.40 2.99
N VAL A 26 10.64 5.93 3.29
CA VAL A 26 11.30 6.18 4.59
C VAL A 26 11.57 7.66 4.80
N GLU A 27 12.06 8.38 3.80
CA GLU A 27 12.30 9.82 3.91
C GLU A 27 10.98 10.61 4.04
N ALA A 28 9.92 10.22 3.32
CA ALA A 28 8.61 10.85 3.47
C ALA A 28 8.04 10.66 4.89
N LEU A 29 8.20 9.45 5.47
CA LEU A 29 7.84 9.19 6.86
C LEU A 29 8.64 10.07 7.83
N ARG A 30 9.96 10.17 7.65
CA ARG A 30 10.82 11.03 8.48
C ARG A 30 10.40 12.50 8.41
N HIS A 31 10.09 13.01 7.22
CA HIS A 31 9.57 14.37 7.07
C HIS A 31 8.26 14.58 7.84
N GLY A 32 7.33 13.62 7.78
CA GLY A 32 6.10 13.64 8.57
C GLY A 32 6.38 13.59 10.08
N GLY A 33 7.29 12.72 10.51
CA GLY A 33 7.74 12.63 11.90
C GLY A 33 8.32 13.96 12.39
N TYR A 34 9.22 14.59 11.64
CA TYR A 34 9.78 15.89 11.99
C TYR A 34 8.71 16.98 12.10
N HIS A 35 7.76 17.03 11.16
CA HIS A 35 6.64 17.97 11.22
C HIS A 35 5.79 17.81 12.49
N HIS A 36 5.65 16.58 12.98
CA HIS A 36 4.87 16.26 14.18
C HIS A 36 5.71 16.13 15.47
N GLY A 37 7.02 16.39 15.43
CA GLY A 37 7.90 16.21 16.60
C GLY A 37 8.01 14.75 17.06
N ALA A 38 7.87 13.79 16.15
CA ALA A 38 7.95 12.36 16.41
C ALA A 38 9.20 11.73 15.77
N GLU A 39 9.83 10.80 16.47
CA GLU A 39 10.87 9.92 15.94
C GLU A 39 10.20 8.72 15.25
N ILE A 40 10.56 8.46 13.99
CA ILE A 40 10.03 7.31 13.25
C ILE A 40 10.96 6.10 13.46
N ASP A 41 10.43 5.06 14.08
CA ASP A 41 11.07 3.74 14.20
C ASP A 41 10.53 2.83 13.08
N ILE A 42 11.38 2.43 12.13
CA ILE A 42 10.97 1.62 10.98
C ILE A 42 11.17 0.14 11.32
N ASP A 43 10.07 -0.61 11.26
CA ASP A 43 10.09 -2.06 11.35
C ASP A 43 9.92 -2.68 9.95
N TRP A 44 10.92 -3.45 9.52
CA TRP A 44 10.93 -4.08 8.20
C TRP A 44 10.33 -5.48 8.27
N ILE A 45 9.20 -5.69 7.60
CA ILE A 45 8.44 -6.95 7.70
C ILE A 45 8.37 -7.64 6.34
N GLN A 46 8.93 -8.86 6.28
CA GLN A 46 8.98 -9.66 5.06
C GLN A 46 7.59 -10.19 4.71
N ALA A 47 7.03 -9.72 3.58
CA ALA A 47 5.69 -10.10 3.15
C ALA A 47 5.57 -11.55 2.63
N GLU A 48 6.69 -12.21 2.33
CA GLU A 48 6.70 -13.60 1.88
C GLU A 48 6.59 -14.61 3.03
N ASP A 49 6.96 -14.21 4.24
CA ASP A 49 6.85 -15.04 5.44
C ASP A 49 5.52 -14.76 6.15
N VAL A 50 4.43 -15.29 5.60
CA VAL A 50 3.07 -15.03 6.11
C VAL A 50 2.91 -15.54 7.55
N GLU A 51 3.44 -16.73 7.84
CA GLU A 51 3.39 -17.31 9.18
C GLU A 51 4.16 -16.46 10.19
N GLY A 52 5.38 -16.05 9.85
CA GLY A 52 6.18 -15.18 10.71
C GLY A 52 5.59 -13.77 10.87
N LEU A 53 5.01 -13.22 9.79
CA LEU A 53 4.31 -11.94 9.80
C LEU A 53 3.07 -11.96 10.70
N LEU A 54 2.32 -13.07 10.72
CA LEU A 54 1.12 -13.22 11.56
C LEU A 54 1.41 -13.83 12.94
N ALA A 55 2.68 -14.05 13.28
CA ALA A 55 3.05 -14.53 14.59
C ALA A 55 2.53 -13.57 15.69
N GLU A 56 2.17 -14.15 16.84
CA GLU A 56 1.62 -13.39 17.96
C GLU A 56 2.54 -12.20 18.32
N GLY A 57 1.94 -11.01 18.44
CA GLY A 57 2.69 -9.79 18.76
C GLY A 57 3.43 -9.15 17.58
N ARG A 58 3.58 -9.80 16.43
CA ARG A 58 4.42 -9.30 15.33
C ARG A 58 3.90 -8.01 14.71
N LEU A 59 2.58 -7.87 14.58
CA LEU A 59 1.94 -6.67 13.99
C LEU A 59 1.24 -5.79 15.03
N SER A 60 0.81 -6.35 16.16
CA SER A 60 0.03 -5.61 17.16
C SER A 60 0.82 -4.56 17.95
N HIS A 61 2.15 -4.58 17.87
CA HIS A 61 3.01 -3.60 18.52
C HIS A 61 3.31 -2.38 17.63
N LEU A 62 2.80 -2.37 16.39
CA LEU A 62 3.00 -1.28 15.44
C LEU A 62 1.96 -0.18 15.66
N ASP A 63 2.39 1.08 15.56
CA ASP A 63 1.49 2.24 15.59
C ASP A 63 0.85 2.51 14.22
N GLY A 64 1.45 1.98 13.15
CA GLY A 64 0.94 2.07 11.80
C GLY A 64 1.67 1.16 10.82
N MET A 65 1.07 0.95 9.64
CA MET A 65 1.62 0.11 8.59
C MET A 65 1.65 0.82 7.24
N ILE A 66 2.70 0.55 6.46
CA ILE A 66 2.76 0.89 5.04
C ILE A 66 2.88 -0.40 4.23
N ILE A 67 1.98 -0.53 3.26
CA ILE A 67 2.09 -1.54 2.20
C ILE A 67 2.57 -0.81 0.94
N PRO A 68 3.88 -0.85 0.63
CA PRO A 68 4.44 -0.11 -0.49
C PRO A 68 4.12 -0.76 -1.83
N GLY A 69 4.47 -0.03 -2.89
CA GLY A 69 4.49 -0.52 -4.26
C GLY A 69 5.36 -1.77 -4.41
N GLY A 70 5.19 -2.47 -5.53
CA GLY A 70 5.97 -3.66 -5.86
C GLY A 70 5.57 -4.20 -7.23
N PHE A 71 6.21 -5.29 -7.61
CA PHE A 71 5.97 -5.96 -8.90
C PHE A 71 5.99 -7.47 -8.71
N GLY A 72 5.14 -8.16 -9.49
CA GLY A 72 4.97 -9.61 -9.44
C GLY A 72 4.14 -10.09 -8.25
N GLU A 73 3.84 -11.39 -8.26
CA GLU A 73 2.94 -12.07 -7.31
C GLU A 73 3.53 -12.35 -5.91
N ARG A 74 4.87 -12.27 -5.78
CA ARG A 74 5.56 -12.64 -4.54
C ARG A 74 5.17 -11.71 -3.38
N GLY A 75 4.76 -12.31 -2.27
CA GLY A 75 4.38 -11.61 -1.06
C GLY A 75 3.00 -10.93 -1.11
N ILE A 76 2.21 -11.15 -2.18
CA ILE A 76 0.86 -10.57 -2.28
C ILE A 76 -0.04 -11.08 -1.16
N GLU A 77 -0.07 -12.38 -0.91
CA GLU A 77 -0.92 -12.95 0.14
C GLU A 77 -0.52 -12.48 1.55
N GLY A 78 0.77 -12.30 1.83
CA GLY A 78 1.21 -11.71 3.10
C GLY A 78 0.86 -10.23 3.24
N LYS A 79 0.91 -9.46 2.15
CA LYS A 79 0.41 -8.07 2.13
C LYS A 79 -1.10 -8.02 2.37
N ILE A 80 -1.88 -8.93 1.77
CA ILE A 80 -3.34 -9.04 1.98
C ILE A 80 -3.61 -9.39 3.44
N ALA A 81 -2.89 -10.37 4.01
CA ALA A 81 -3.02 -10.75 5.41
C ALA A 81 -2.67 -9.60 6.37
N ALA A 82 -1.63 -8.82 6.08
CA ALA A 82 -1.28 -7.63 6.86
C ALA A 82 -2.37 -6.54 6.77
N ALA A 83 -2.94 -6.31 5.58
CA ALA A 83 -4.06 -5.38 5.40
C ALA A 83 -5.30 -5.81 6.19
N GLN A 84 -5.59 -7.12 6.20
CA GLN A 84 -6.69 -7.69 6.97
C GLN A 84 -6.45 -7.49 8.46
N PHE A 85 -5.25 -7.82 8.95
CA PHE A 85 -4.86 -7.62 10.34
C PHE A 85 -5.03 -6.15 10.74
N ALA A 86 -4.58 -5.22 9.89
CA ALA A 86 -4.73 -3.79 10.10
C ALA A 86 -6.19 -3.37 10.32
N ARG A 87 -7.07 -3.82 9.41
CA ARG A 87 -8.49 -3.50 9.45
C ARG A 87 -9.18 -4.07 10.68
N GLU A 88 -8.85 -5.31 11.04
CA GLU A 88 -9.48 -6.02 12.17
C GLU A 88 -9.03 -5.51 13.54
N HIS A 89 -7.82 -4.94 13.62
CA HIS A 89 -7.24 -4.42 14.85
C HIS A 89 -7.19 -2.88 14.89
N GLU A 90 -7.83 -2.22 13.91
CA GLU A 90 -7.90 -0.76 13.80
C GLU A 90 -6.52 -0.07 13.76
N ILE A 91 -5.51 -0.74 13.21
CA ILE A 91 -4.16 -0.18 13.03
C ILE A 91 -4.15 0.67 11.76
N PRO A 92 -3.76 1.97 11.84
CA PRO A 92 -3.64 2.83 10.66
C PRO A 92 -2.76 2.20 9.58
N CYS A 93 -3.27 2.10 8.35
CA CYS A 93 -2.58 1.45 7.26
C CYS A 93 -2.67 2.27 5.96
N LEU A 94 -1.54 2.46 5.29
CA LEU A 94 -1.44 3.17 4.03
C LEU A 94 -0.94 2.24 2.91
N GLY A 95 -1.79 2.00 1.91
CA GLY A 95 -1.45 1.28 0.70
C GLY A 95 -0.96 2.21 -0.42
N ILE A 96 0.27 2.02 -0.90
CA ILE A 96 0.86 2.82 -1.97
C ILE A 96 0.95 2.00 -3.25
N CYS A 97 0.34 2.48 -4.34
CA CYS A 97 0.36 1.83 -5.65
C CYS A 97 -0.18 0.38 -5.57
N LEU A 98 0.67 -0.64 -5.65
CA LEU A 98 0.28 -2.04 -5.39
C LEU A 98 -0.41 -2.21 -4.03
N GLY A 99 0.00 -1.45 -3.01
CA GLY A 99 -0.65 -1.49 -1.70
C GLY A 99 -2.14 -1.13 -1.76
N LEU A 100 -2.54 -0.20 -2.63
CA LEU A 100 -3.97 0.10 -2.84
C LEU A 100 -4.71 -1.10 -3.44
N GLN A 101 -4.11 -1.77 -4.43
CA GLN A 101 -4.69 -2.97 -5.04
C GLN A 101 -4.86 -4.10 -4.01
N VAL A 102 -3.88 -4.25 -3.12
CA VAL A 102 -3.94 -5.19 -2.00
C VAL A 102 -5.11 -4.87 -1.06
N MET A 103 -5.28 -3.60 -0.68
CA MET A 103 -6.37 -3.17 0.22
C MET A 103 -7.74 -3.42 -0.42
N VAL A 104 -7.91 -3.12 -1.72
CA VAL A 104 -9.15 -3.44 -2.45
C VAL A 104 -9.40 -4.95 -2.46
N THR A 105 -8.37 -5.74 -2.75
CA THR A 105 -8.46 -7.20 -2.78
C THR A 105 -8.86 -7.79 -1.42
N GLU A 106 -8.22 -7.34 -0.35
CA GLU A 106 -8.54 -7.73 1.03
C GLU A 106 -10.00 -7.42 1.36
N PHE A 107 -10.45 -6.19 1.11
CA PHE A 107 -11.79 -5.76 1.46
C PHE A 107 -12.85 -6.55 0.68
N CYS A 108 -12.63 -6.79 -0.61
CA CYS A 108 -13.53 -7.60 -1.44
C CYS A 108 -13.61 -9.05 -0.95
N ARG A 109 -12.49 -9.68 -0.58
CA ARG A 109 -12.48 -11.05 -0.06
C ARG A 109 -13.20 -11.15 1.29
N ASN A 110 -12.89 -10.25 2.22
CA ASN A 110 -13.29 -10.39 3.61
C ASN A 110 -14.60 -9.67 3.96
N GLN A 111 -14.82 -8.46 3.46
CA GLN A 111 -16.01 -7.66 3.82
C GLN A 111 -17.16 -7.85 2.83
N LEU A 112 -16.87 -8.13 1.56
CA LEU A 112 -17.90 -8.37 0.54
C LEU A 112 -18.14 -9.87 0.25
N GLY A 113 -17.33 -10.76 0.84
CA GLY A 113 -17.46 -12.22 0.68
C GLY A 113 -17.14 -12.72 -0.74
N LEU A 114 -16.40 -11.93 -1.54
CA LEU A 114 -15.96 -12.33 -2.88
C LEU A 114 -14.73 -13.22 -2.78
N THR A 115 -14.92 -14.45 -2.31
CA THR A 115 -13.85 -15.44 -2.16
C THR A 115 -13.08 -15.61 -3.46
N GLY A 116 -11.76 -15.43 -3.40
CA GLY A 116 -10.89 -15.52 -4.59
C GLY A 116 -10.80 -14.22 -5.41
N ALA A 117 -11.38 -13.11 -4.96
CA ALA A 117 -11.14 -11.81 -5.58
C ALA A 117 -9.65 -11.49 -5.68
N ASN A 118 -9.23 -10.99 -6.84
CA ASN A 118 -7.81 -10.74 -7.09
C ASN A 118 -7.60 -9.70 -8.20
N SER A 119 -6.34 -9.31 -8.38
CA SER A 119 -5.88 -8.68 -9.61
C SER A 119 -5.70 -9.72 -10.70
N ARG A 120 -6.12 -9.42 -11.94
CA ARG A 120 -5.82 -10.27 -13.10
C ARG A 120 -4.32 -10.42 -13.36
N GLU A 121 -3.50 -9.50 -12.85
CA GLU A 121 -2.05 -9.60 -12.93
C GLU A 121 -1.48 -10.76 -12.11
N PHE A 122 -2.12 -11.12 -11.00
CA PHE A 122 -1.66 -12.17 -10.08
C PHE A 122 -2.43 -13.48 -10.23
N ASP A 123 -3.73 -13.38 -10.53
CA ASP A 123 -4.57 -14.53 -10.83
C ASP A 123 -5.42 -14.25 -12.08
N PRO A 124 -4.96 -14.67 -13.27
CA PRO A 124 -5.72 -14.51 -14.51
C PRO A 124 -7.03 -15.32 -14.54
N THR A 125 -7.19 -16.28 -13.63
CA THR A 125 -8.34 -17.19 -13.56
C THR A 125 -9.38 -16.77 -12.52
N THR A 126 -9.13 -15.68 -11.77
CA THR A 126 -10.08 -15.21 -10.75
C THR A 126 -11.46 -14.95 -11.35
N LEU A 127 -12.49 -15.46 -10.68
CA LEU A 127 -13.89 -15.18 -11.02
C LEU A 127 -14.31 -13.76 -10.58
N HIS A 128 -13.47 -13.09 -9.80
CA HIS A 128 -13.73 -11.76 -9.24
C HIS A 128 -12.53 -10.82 -9.47
N PRO A 129 -12.29 -10.36 -10.71
CA PRO A 129 -11.18 -9.48 -11.06
C PRO A 129 -11.44 -8.05 -10.58
N VAL A 130 -11.17 -7.78 -9.31
CA VAL A 130 -11.42 -6.48 -8.67
C VAL A 130 -10.36 -5.43 -9.03
N VAL A 131 -9.22 -5.88 -9.55
CA VAL A 131 -8.19 -5.06 -10.18
C VAL A 131 -7.89 -5.65 -11.55
N ASP A 132 -7.90 -4.81 -12.58
CA ASP A 132 -7.65 -5.21 -13.96
C ASP A 132 -6.99 -4.05 -14.72
N LEU A 133 -6.42 -4.36 -15.88
CA LEU A 133 -5.90 -3.36 -16.81
C LEU A 133 -7.05 -2.47 -17.30
N MET A 134 -6.77 -1.17 -17.44
CA MET A 134 -7.72 -0.25 -18.04
C MET A 134 -8.01 -0.67 -19.49
N ASP A 135 -9.24 -0.50 -19.96
CA ASP A 135 -9.65 -0.88 -21.33
C ASP A 135 -8.73 -0.27 -22.40
N SER A 136 -8.29 0.97 -22.20
CA SER A 136 -7.35 1.68 -23.08
C SER A 136 -5.95 1.06 -23.17
N GLN A 137 -5.63 0.09 -22.31
CA GLN A 137 -4.34 -0.60 -22.28
C GLN A 137 -4.44 -2.07 -22.74
N ARG A 138 -5.65 -2.61 -22.96
CA ARG A 138 -5.86 -4.05 -23.24
C ARG A 138 -5.29 -4.52 -24.59
N GLU A 139 -5.27 -3.66 -25.60
CA GLU A 139 -4.81 -4.02 -26.96
C GLU A 139 -3.34 -3.69 -27.23
N VAL A 140 -2.62 -3.15 -26.25
CA VAL A 140 -1.25 -2.67 -26.47
C VAL A 140 -0.25 -3.70 -25.97
N SER A 141 0.47 -4.30 -26.91
CA SER A 141 1.48 -5.35 -26.67
C SER A 141 2.86 -4.82 -26.24
N ASP A 142 3.09 -3.51 -26.37
CA ASP A 142 4.39 -2.89 -26.10
C ASP A 142 4.44 -2.34 -24.66
N LEU A 143 5.09 -3.10 -23.76
CA LEU A 143 5.11 -2.90 -22.30
C LEU A 143 5.82 -1.61 -21.82
N GLY A 144 6.23 -0.73 -22.73
CA GLY A 144 6.86 0.56 -22.41
C GLY A 144 5.91 1.76 -22.40
N GLY A 145 4.91 1.80 -23.29
CA GLY A 145 4.18 3.03 -23.66
C GLY A 145 2.80 3.22 -23.03
N THR A 146 2.23 2.19 -22.39
CA THR A 146 0.87 2.24 -21.82
C THR A 146 0.79 2.56 -20.34
N MET A 147 1.94 2.64 -19.68
CA MET A 147 2.02 2.93 -18.26
C MET A 147 1.45 4.33 -17.99
N ARG A 148 0.57 4.45 -16.99
CA ARG A 148 0.23 5.75 -16.42
C ARG A 148 1.49 6.31 -15.78
N LEU A 149 2.18 7.18 -16.51
CA LEU A 149 3.49 7.73 -16.14
C LEU A 149 3.44 9.25 -16.10
N GLY A 150 3.95 9.83 -15.02
CA GLY A 150 4.06 11.28 -14.85
C GLY A 150 2.90 11.88 -14.07
N LEU A 151 2.71 13.19 -14.20
CA LEU A 151 1.70 13.94 -13.45
C LEU A 151 0.30 13.66 -13.98
N TYR A 152 -0.61 13.28 -13.08
CA TYR A 152 -2.03 13.19 -13.40
C TYR A 152 -2.87 13.94 -12.38
N PRO A 153 -3.99 14.54 -12.84
CA PRO A 153 -4.97 15.14 -11.94
C PRO A 153 -5.71 14.05 -11.16
N ALA A 154 -5.88 14.29 -9.86
CA ALA A 154 -6.79 13.56 -9.00
C ALA A 154 -7.81 14.54 -8.42
N ARG A 155 -9.09 14.34 -8.76
CA ARG A 155 -10.20 15.08 -8.14
C ARG A 155 -10.57 14.37 -6.85
N LEU A 156 -10.34 15.03 -5.72
CA LEU A 156 -10.58 14.47 -4.41
C LEU A 156 -12.06 14.57 -4.05
N ALA A 157 -12.59 13.53 -3.41
CA ALA A 157 -13.98 13.51 -2.97
C ALA A 157 -14.18 14.54 -1.85
N GLU A 158 -15.21 15.37 -1.98
CA GLU A 158 -15.57 16.37 -0.98
C GLU A 158 -15.84 15.70 0.38
N GLY A 159 -15.33 16.30 1.45
CA GLY A 159 -15.46 15.76 2.82
C GLY A 159 -14.52 14.59 3.16
N SER A 160 -13.81 13.99 2.20
CA SER A 160 -12.85 12.91 2.48
C SER A 160 -11.66 13.40 3.31
N SER A 161 -11.08 12.51 4.12
CA SER A 161 -9.86 12.81 4.89
C SER A 161 -8.71 13.25 3.97
N VAL A 162 -8.61 12.67 2.77
CA VAL A 162 -7.58 13.04 1.78
C VAL A 162 -7.77 14.49 1.30
N ALA A 163 -9.01 14.90 0.96
CA ALA A 163 -9.28 16.29 0.57
C ALA A 163 -8.95 17.28 1.69
N GLN A 164 -9.21 16.92 2.94
CA GLN A 164 -8.88 17.74 4.10
C GLN A 164 -7.36 17.88 4.30
N LEU A 165 -6.60 16.79 4.12
CA LEU A 165 -5.13 16.80 4.23
C LEU A 165 -4.46 17.65 3.15
N TYR A 166 -4.96 17.61 1.92
CA TYR A 166 -4.42 18.44 0.83
C TYR A 166 -4.90 19.90 0.88
N GLY A 167 -6.08 20.17 1.46
CA GLY A 167 -6.68 21.51 1.47
C GLY A 167 -7.22 21.99 0.11
N GLU A 168 -7.21 21.13 -0.91
CA GLU A 168 -7.63 21.43 -2.28
C GLU A 168 -8.45 20.28 -2.89
N ALA A 169 -9.35 20.59 -3.82
CA ALA A 169 -10.22 19.59 -4.46
C ALA A 169 -9.59 18.91 -5.69
N LEU A 170 -8.55 19.49 -6.28
CA LEU A 170 -7.86 18.98 -7.46
C LEU A 170 -6.36 19.03 -7.21
N VAL A 171 -5.73 17.87 -7.16
CA VAL A 171 -4.29 17.74 -6.91
C VAL A 171 -3.61 17.03 -8.07
N TYR A 172 -2.30 17.16 -8.16
CA TYR A 172 -1.51 16.53 -9.22
C TYR A 172 -0.45 15.63 -8.59
N GLU A 173 -0.54 14.34 -8.85
CA GLU A 173 0.39 13.35 -8.32
C GLU A 173 1.10 12.60 -9.43
N ARG A 174 2.31 12.11 -9.12
CA ARG A 174 3.08 11.32 -10.07
C ARG A 174 2.67 9.87 -9.98
N HIS A 175 2.30 9.30 -11.12
CA HIS A 175 1.94 7.90 -11.24
C HIS A 175 3.01 7.12 -12.00
N ARG A 176 3.11 5.84 -11.66
CA ARG A 176 3.89 4.83 -12.38
C ARG A 176 3.25 3.46 -12.14
N HIS A 177 2.13 3.22 -12.81
CA HIS A 177 1.39 1.96 -12.74
C HIS A 177 0.63 1.71 -14.06
N ARG A 178 0.04 0.53 -14.21
CA ARG A 178 -0.81 0.17 -15.34
C ARG A 178 -2.19 -0.17 -14.81
#